data_AF-A0A662TD43-F1
#
_entry.id   AF-A0A662TD43-F1
#
_cell.length_a   1.000
_cell.length_b   1.000
_cell.length_c   1.000
_cell.angle_alpha   90.00
_cell.angle_beta   90.00
_cell.angle_gamma   90.00
#
_symmetry.space_group_name_H-M   'P 1'
#
loop_
_entity.id
_entity.type
_entity.pdbx_description
1 polymer ?
#
loop_
_entity_poly.entity_id
_entity_poly.type
_entity_poly.pdbx_seq_one_letter_code
_entity_poly.pdbx_strand_id
1 'polypeptide(L)'
;MRSIYGFKGRKPIIGVDAYIDPMSRVIGDVEIGDYSVVLFGSIIRGDDDRILIGRRVAILEHCIVEAPKGNPVYIGDETLISHGAIVHGAKVGKNVLVGIGAIILDGSNIGDNSIIAAGSLVPP
;
A
#
# COMPACT_ATOMS: atom_id res chain seq x y z
N MET A 1 -19.96 8.73 1.33
CA MET A 1 -19.40 8.02 0.16
C MET A 1 -18.67 6.79 0.66
N ARG A 2 -18.63 5.67 -0.08
CA ARG A 2 -17.92 4.45 0.35
C ARG A 2 -16.43 4.59 0.00
N SER A 3 -15.51 4.22 0.88
CA SER A 3 -14.06 4.19 0.60
C SER A 3 -13.60 2.85 0.01
N ILE A 4 -14.39 1.79 0.19
CA ILE A 4 -14.05 0.40 -0.20
C ILE A 4 -14.95 -0.06 -1.36
N TYR A 5 -14.34 -0.60 -2.42
CA TYR A 5 -15.01 -0.99 -3.66
C TYR A 5 -14.58 -2.37 -4.13
N GLY A 6 -15.56 -3.20 -4.52
CA GLY A 6 -15.27 -4.43 -5.25
C GLY A 6 -15.02 -4.16 -6.74
N PHE A 7 -14.23 -5.01 -7.38
CA PHE A 7 -13.92 -4.97 -8.82
C PHE A 7 -13.78 -6.39 -9.39
N LYS A 8 -14.40 -6.66 -10.54
CA LYS A 8 -14.39 -7.99 -11.21
C LYS A 8 -14.65 -9.19 -10.27
N GLY A 9 -15.58 -9.04 -9.31
CA GLY A 9 -15.92 -10.10 -8.36
C GLY A 9 -14.96 -10.24 -7.17
N ARG A 10 -13.88 -9.46 -7.11
CA ARG A 10 -12.99 -9.32 -5.95
C ARG A 10 -13.47 -8.17 -5.07
N LYS A 11 -13.33 -8.34 -3.75
CA LYS A 11 -13.68 -7.31 -2.77
C LYS A 11 -12.54 -7.20 -1.76
N PRO A 12 -12.16 -5.99 -1.34
CA PRO A 12 -11.13 -5.83 -0.32
C PRO A 12 -11.49 -6.54 0.98
N ILE A 13 -10.47 -7.14 1.58
CA ILE A 13 -10.52 -7.79 2.90
C ILE A 13 -9.82 -6.88 3.88
N ILE A 14 -10.53 -6.47 4.94
CA ILE A 14 -10.05 -5.52 5.93
C ILE A 14 -9.96 -6.24 7.27
N GLY A 15 -8.77 -6.20 7.89
CA GLY A 15 -8.47 -6.82 9.18
C GLY A 15 -9.17 -6.14 10.35
N VAL A 16 -9.00 -6.75 11.53
CA VAL A 16 -9.59 -6.27 12.78
C VAL A 16 -8.98 -4.94 13.17
N ASP A 17 -9.82 -3.99 13.60
CA ASP A 17 -9.43 -2.65 14.04
C ASP A 17 -8.57 -1.85 13.02
N ALA A 18 -8.58 -2.25 11.75
CA ALA A 18 -7.97 -1.45 10.69
C ALA A 18 -8.85 -0.22 10.39
N TYR A 19 -8.21 0.95 10.23
CA TYR A 19 -8.89 2.20 9.94
C TYR A 19 -8.73 2.56 8.45
N ILE A 20 -9.84 2.72 7.74
CA ILE A 20 -9.86 3.18 6.35
C ILE A 20 -10.57 4.51 6.28
N ASP A 21 -9.83 5.57 6.00
CA ASP A 21 -10.38 6.91 5.95
C ASP A 21 -11.47 7.03 4.85
N PRO A 22 -12.61 7.71 5.10
CA PRO A 22 -13.67 7.86 4.10
C PRO A 22 -13.25 8.59 2.81
N MET A 23 -12.19 9.40 2.84
CA MET A 23 -11.65 10.06 1.64
C MET A 23 -10.73 9.17 0.82
N SER A 24 -10.20 8.08 1.39
CA SER A 24 -9.37 7.11 0.68
C SER A 24 -10.18 6.25 -0.32
N ARG A 25 -9.48 5.50 -1.16
CA ARG A 25 -10.05 4.49 -2.07
C ARG A 25 -9.30 3.18 -1.94
N VAL A 26 -10.00 2.09 -1.64
CA VAL A 26 -9.49 0.72 -1.63
C VAL A 26 -10.31 -0.11 -2.60
N ILE A 27 -9.69 -0.64 -3.66
CA ILE A 27 -10.39 -1.18 -4.82
C ILE A 27 -9.84 -2.56 -5.19
N GLY A 28 -10.74 -3.55 -5.33
CA GLY A 28 -10.41 -4.84 -5.95
C GLY A 28 -9.81 -5.89 -5.02
N ASP A 29 -8.78 -6.59 -5.50
CA ASP A 29 -8.07 -7.67 -4.80
C ASP A 29 -7.02 -7.11 -3.84
N VAL A 30 -7.51 -6.56 -2.73
CA VAL A 30 -6.69 -5.91 -1.70
C VAL A 30 -6.96 -6.58 -0.35
N GLU A 31 -5.91 -6.94 0.37
CA GLU A 31 -5.99 -7.37 1.77
C GLU A 31 -5.18 -6.42 2.65
N ILE A 32 -5.80 -5.94 3.72
CA ILE A 32 -5.18 -5.04 4.70
C ILE A 32 -5.26 -5.71 6.07
N GLY A 33 -4.12 -5.95 6.68
CA GLY A 33 -4.02 -6.62 7.98
C GLY A 33 -4.52 -5.79 9.17
N ASP A 34 -4.64 -6.45 10.32
CA ASP A 34 -5.15 -5.85 11.56
C ASP A 34 -4.37 -4.59 11.96
N TYR A 35 -5.07 -3.64 12.58
CA TYR A 35 -4.51 -2.41 13.13
C TYR A 35 -3.78 -1.51 12.11
N SER A 36 -3.90 -1.80 10.82
CA SER A 36 -3.34 -0.97 9.76
C SER A 36 -4.25 0.23 9.51
N VAL A 37 -3.65 1.34 9.07
CA VAL A 37 -4.37 2.59 8.82
C VAL A 37 -4.12 3.05 7.39
N VAL A 38 -5.19 3.46 6.71
CA VAL A 38 -5.14 4.10 5.39
C VAL A 38 -5.74 5.48 5.53
N LEU A 39 -4.91 6.50 5.37
CA LEU A 39 -5.28 7.88 5.65
C LEU A 39 -5.76 8.63 4.40
N PHE A 40 -6.06 9.90 4.63
CA PHE A 40 -6.83 10.78 3.77
C PHE A 40 -6.34 10.80 2.31
N GLY A 41 -7.28 10.55 1.39
CA GLY A 41 -7.07 10.66 -0.05
C GLY A 41 -6.10 9.65 -0.67
N SER A 42 -5.62 8.66 0.09
CA SER A 42 -4.78 7.58 -0.46
C SER A 42 -5.59 6.62 -1.32
N ILE A 43 -4.96 6.10 -2.37
CA ILE A 43 -5.57 5.21 -3.35
C ILE A 43 -4.80 3.89 -3.37
N ILE A 44 -5.51 2.79 -3.12
CA ILE A 44 -4.99 1.42 -3.11
C ILE A 44 -5.82 0.62 -4.12
N ARG A 45 -5.20 0.26 -5.25
CA ARG A 45 -5.90 -0.30 -6.41
C ARG A 45 -5.27 -1.63 -6.85
N GLY A 46 -5.94 -2.71 -6.48
CA GLY A 46 -5.62 -4.09 -6.90
C GLY A 46 -6.63 -4.59 -7.94
N ASP A 47 -6.71 -3.91 -9.08
CA ASP A 47 -7.66 -4.23 -10.16
C ASP A 47 -7.08 -5.13 -11.26
N ASP A 48 -5.75 -5.09 -11.45
CA ASP A 48 -5.01 -5.95 -12.38
C ASP A 48 -4.28 -7.11 -11.68
N ASP A 49 -3.70 -6.88 -10.49
CA ASP A 49 -3.07 -7.90 -9.66
C ASP A 49 -3.31 -7.64 -8.16
N ARG A 50 -2.87 -8.54 -7.28
CA ARG A 50 -3.18 -8.51 -5.84
C ARG A 50 -2.28 -7.54 -5.08
N ILE A 51 -2.87 -6.85 -4.10
CA ILE A 51 -2.17 -6.07 -3.07
C ILE A 51 -2.32 -6.76 -1.72
N LEU A 52 -1.20 -7.03 -1.05
CA LEU A 52 -1.16 -7.51 0.32
C LEU A 52 -0.49 -6.49 1.23
N ILE A 53 -1.23 -5.98 2.21
CA ILE A 53 -0.74 -5.07 3.25
C ILE A 53 -0.81 -5.80 4.58
N GLY A 54 0.33 -5.85 5.28
CA GLY A 54 0.47 -6.50 6.58
C GLY A 54 -0.29 -5.81 7.71
N ARG A 55 0.05 -6.21 8.94
CA ARG A 55 -0.53 -5.70 10.18
C ARG A 55 0.23 -4.47 10.67
N ARG A 56 -0.47 -3.54 11.34
CA ARG A 56 0.13 -2.31 11.88
C ARG A 56 0.88 -1.49 10.82
N VAL A 57 0.43 -1.55 9.57
CA VAL A 57 0.98 -0.73 8.48
C VAL A 57 0.28 0.62 8.49
N ALA A 58 1.04 1.69 8.34
CA ALA A 58 0.48 3.03 8.17
C ALA A 58 0.71 3.50 6.73
N ILE A 59 -0.39 3.67 5.99
CA ILE A 59 -0.40 4.34 4.69
C ILE A 59 -0.93 5.75 4.94
N LEU A 60 -0.03 6.72 4.92
CA LEU A 60 -0.37 8.13 5.19
C LEU A 60 -1.10 8.76 4.01
N GLU A 61 -1.30 10.06 4.03
CA GLU A 61 -2.12 10.81 3.08
C GLU A 61 -1.57 10.79 1.66
N HIS A 62 -2.48 10.79 0.69
CA HIS A 62 -2.20 10.90 -0.75
C HIS A 62 -1.19 9.89 -1.29
N CYS A 63 -1.04 8.74 -0.64
CA CYS A 63 -0.22 7.66 -1.15
C CYS A 63 -0.94 6.95 -2.31
N ILE A 64 -0.16 6.41 -3.24
CA ILE A 64 -0.67 5.57 -4.33
C ILE A 64 -0.05 4.18 -4.19
N VAL A 65 -0.89 3.16 -4.11
CA VAL A 65 -0.47 1.76 -4.12
C VAL A 65 -1.20 1.04 -5.26
N GLU A 66 -0.45 0.55 -6.23
CA GLU A 66 -0.99 -0.12 -7.41
C GLU A 66 -0.23 -1.41 -7.70
N ALA A 67 -0.98 -2.48 -7.97
CA ALA A 67 -0.44 -3.75 -8.43
C ALA A 67 -0.77 -3.91 -9.93
N PRO A 68 0.15 -3.55 -10.85
CA PRO A 68 -0.05 -3.76 -12.26
C PRO A 68 0.05 -5.26 -12.58
N LYS A 69 -0.49 -5.67 -13.72
CA LYS A 69 -0.54 -7.06 -14.14
C LYS A 69 0.83 -7.75 -14.10
N GLY A 70 0.95 -8.80 -13.29
CA GLY A 70 2.17 -9.60 -13.15
C GLY A 70 3.15 -9.07 -12.09
N ASN A 71 2.91 -7.88 -11.53
CA ASN A 71 3.67 -7.34 -10.41
C ASN A 71 2.72 -7.06 -9.22
N PRO A 72 2.41 -8.07 -8.41
CA PRO A 72 1.69 -7.87 -7.15
C PRO A 72 2.47 -6.96 -6.20
N VAL A 73 1.74 -6.26 -5.33
CA VAL A 73 2.36 -5.46 -4.25
C VAL A 73 2.29 -6.21 -2.94
N TYR A 74 3.40 -6.23 -2.20
CA TYR A 74 3.46 -6.71 -0.83
C TYR A 74 4.05 -5.63 0.07
N ILE A 75 3.38 -5.32 1.17
CA ILE A 75 3.85 -4.39 2.20
C ILE A 75 3.85 -5.15 3.52
N GLY A 76 5.03 -5.38 4.10
CA GLY A 76 5.20 -6.14 5.33
C GLY A 76 4.66 -5.42 6.56
N ASP A 77 4.52 -6.18 7.65
CA ASP A 77 4.05 -5.68 8.94
C ASP A 77 4.90 -4.49 9.45
N GLU A 78 4.27 -3.59 10.20
CA GLU A 78 4.93 -2.45 10.87
C GLU A 78 5.63 -1.46 9.93
N THR A 79 5.30 -1.51 8.64
CA THR A 79 5.83 -0.61 7.63
C THR A 79 5.06 0.71 7.59
N LEU A 80 5.80 1.81 7.40
CA LEU A 80 5.27 3.15 7.18
C LEU A 80 5.43 3.55 5.72
N ILE A 81 4.33 3.80 5.04
CA ILE A 81 4.29 4.44 3.73
C ILE A 81 3.93 5.92 3.95
N SER A 82 4.93 6.78 3.93
CA SER A 82 4.79 8.19 4.32
C SER A 82 4.13 9.04 3.22
N HIS A 83 3.75 10.26 3.58
CA HIS A 83 2.89 11.14 2.79
C HIS A 83 3.29 11.22 1.31
N GLY A 84 2.33 11.02 0.41
CA GLY A 84 2.53 11.15 -1.03
C GLY A 84 3.45 10.10 -1.67
N ALA A 85 3.85 9.05 -0.94
CA ALA A 85 4.68 7.99 -1.52
C ALA A 85 3.88 7.12 -2.52
N ILE A 86 4.61 6.55 -3.48
CA ILE A 86 4.06 5.69 -4.53
C ILE A 86 4.74 4.31 -4.43
N VAL A 87 3.93 3.26 -4.33
CA VAL A 87 4.37 1.86 -4.40
C VAL A 87 3.68 1.20 -5.57
N HIS A 88 4.44 0.87 -6.62
CA HIS A 88 3.90 0.33 -7.86
C HIS A 88 4.59 -1.02 -8.14
N GLY A 89 3.84 -2.12 -8.04
CA GLY A 89 4.32 -3.47 -8.36
C GLY A 89 5.53 -3.98 -7.58
N ALA A 90 5.71 -3.57 -6.32
CA ALA A 90 6.92 -3.83 -5.55
C ALA A 90 6.70 -4.65 -4.28
N LYS A 91 7.80 -5.21 -3.75
CA LYS A 91 7.87 -5.83 -2.42
C LYS A 91 8.54 -4.89 -1.44
N VAL A 92 7.80 -4.49 -0.41
CA VAL A 92 8.29 -3.75 0.74
C VAL A 92 8.26 -4.67 1.95
N GLY A 93 9.43 -4.90 2.55
CA GLY A 93 9.58 -5.76 3.74
C GLY A 93 8.87 -5.24 4.99
N LYS A 94 9.19 -5.85 6.12
CA LYS A 94 8.67 -5.50 7.44
C LYS A 94 9.46 -4.36 8.07
N ASN A 95 8.79 -3.56 8.88
CA ASN A 95 9.41 -2.45 9.63
C ASN A 95 10.22 -1.52 8.71
N VAL A 96 9.69 -1.24 7.51
CA VAL A 96 10.32 -0.32 6.55
C VAL A 96 9.74 1.07 6.71
N LEU A 97 10.58 2.09 6.56
CA LEU A 97 10.12 3.48 6.39
C LEU A 97 10.28 3.87 4.92
N VAL A 98 9.16 4.07 4.22
CA VAL A 98 9.14 4.68 2.88
C VAL A 98 8.92 6.17 3.05
N GLY A 99 9.96 6.96 2.76
CA GLY A 99 9.96 8.40 2.99
C GLY A 99 8.93 9.16 2.15
N ILE A 100 8.63 10.39 2.60
CA ILE A 100 7.66 11.30 1.97
C ILE A 100 7.96 11.43 0.47
N GLY A 101 6.96 11.21 -0.37
CA GLY A 101 7.07 11.37 -1.81
C GLY A 101 8.04 10.41 -2.51
N ALA A 102 8.51 9.36 -1.84
CA ALA A 102 9.35 8.35 -2.48
C ALA A 102 8.53 7.51 -3.47
N ILE A 103 9.18 7.04 -4.54
CA ILE A 103 8.58 6.24 -5.60
C ILE A 103 9.32 4.90 -5.67
N ILE A 104 8.59 3.80 -5.51
CA ILE A 104 9.11 2.43 -5.56
C ILE A 104 8.45 1.73 -6.75
N LEU A 105 9.26 1.29 -7.72
CA LEU A 105 8.80 0.76 -9.00
C LEU A 105 8.81 -0.77 -9.08
N ASP A 106 8.22 -1.27 -10.17
CA ASP A 106 7.90 -2.66 -10.45
C ASP A 106 9.07 -3.61 -10.22
N GLY A 107 8.84 -4.72 -9.53
CA GLY A 107 9.85 -5.77 -9.33
C GLY A 107 10.88 -5.46 -8.24
N SER A 108 10.97 -4.20 -7.78
CA SER A 108 11.88 -3.84 -6.70
C SER A 108 11.54 -4.57 -5.38
N ASN A 109 12.57 -4.87 -4.61
CA ASN A 109 12.48 -5.60 -3.36
C ASN A 109 13.23 -4.87 -2.24
N ILE A 110 12.48 -4.21 -1.36
CA ILE A 110 13.01 -3.51 -0.20
C ILE A 110 13.08 -4.49 0.98
N GLY A 111 14.29 -4.71 1.51
CA GLY A 111 14.50 -5.59 2.64
C GLY A 111 13.90 -5.07 3.95
N ASP A 112 13.68 -5.97 4.90
CA ASP A 112 13.19 -5.63 6.24
C ASP A 112 14.10 -4.60 6.93
N ASN A 113 13.53 -3.75 7.79
CA ASN A 113 14.23 -2.72 8.57
C ASN A 113 14.96 -1.65 7.72
N SER A 114 14.55 -1.48 6.46
CA SER A 114 15.14 -0.48 5.57
C SER A 114 14.50 0.89 5.75
N ILE A 115 15.24 1.94 5.35
CA ILE A 115 14.75 3.30 5.23
C ILE A 115 14.98 3.78 3.81
N ILE A 116 13.90 4.20 3.15
CA ILE A 116 13.94 4.90 1.87
C ILE A 116 13.82 6.40 2.15
N ALA A 117 14.81 7.18 1.76
CA ALA A 117 14.79 8.62 2.00
C ALA A 117 13.65 9.31 1.23
N ALA A 118 13.15 10.41 1.77
CA ALA A 118 12.11 11.22 1.13
C ALA A 118 12.50 11.64 -0.30
N GLY A 119 11.55 11.59 -1.23
CA GLY A 119 11.73 11.94 -2.63
C GLY A 119 12.61 10.98 -3.43
N SER A 120 13.04 9.85 -2.85
CA SER A 120 13.87 8.87 -3.56
C SER A 120 13.07 8.14 -4.63
N LEU A 121 13.76 7.73 -5.70
CA LEU A 121 13.26 6.80 -6.69
C LEU A 121 14.01 5.48 -6.56
N VAL A 122 13.29 4.38 -6.30
CA VAL A 122 13.81 3.02 -6.41
C VAL A 122 13.43 2.49 -7.80
N PRO A 123 14.41 2.26 -8.70
CA PRO A 123 14.12 1.78 -10.05
C PRO A 123 13.62 0.32 -10.04
N PRO A 124 13.08 -0.16 -11.18
CA PRO A 124 12.69 -1.56 -11.36
C PRO A 124 13.85 -2.55 -11.15
#